data_AF-A0A3D5YBX5-F1
#
_entry.id   AF-A0A3D5YBX5-F1
#
_cell.length_a   1.000
_cell.length_b   1.000
_cell.length_c   1.000
_cell.angle_alpha   90.00
_cell.angle_beta   90.00
_cell.angle_gamma   90.00
#
_symmetry.space_group_name_H-M   'P 1'
#
loop_
_entity.id
_entity.type
_entity.pdbx_description
1 polymer ?
#
loop_
_entity_poly.entity_id
_entity_poly.type
_entity_poly.pdbx_seq_one_letter_code
_entity_poly.pdbx_strand_id
1 'polypeptide(L)'
;MDTSGNPEAGIGIGWQIAAEPQGAGASVTPTNSATSSDGLASSTLKLGSLPGDYTVNATCSECTEGSPQTFTATAKCPDVPQYYQDDYSDPYDDWCKYTYYDAVTKKTVTQNTTCQYDNGNLLSGYTQYTIADKGCALSSMAMVMARYGYGNSASPAEWNEFLKAIGGYFPSGDVKWDVTPIINSQFTTDLYKKSANDDTSLSNSLMDDYLSKCMPVIVKVKNWYKKKDGTLAWRWHWVVVTGSSGSYAINDPGYKDRKNLSDYKNEIYAIQVYQYNNGGCQ
;
A
#
# COMPACT_ATOMS: atom_id res chain seq x y z
N MET A 1 -8.48 -31.46 -34.20
CA MET A 1 -7.65 -32.10 -35.23
C MET A 1 -8.57 -32.93 -36.09
N ASP A 2 -8.27 -33.05 -37.37
CA ASP A 2 -9.03 -33.92 -38.25
C ASP A 2 -8.83 -35.40 -37.86
N THR A 3 -9.55 -36.30 -38.53
CA THR A 3 -9.45 -37.75 -38.30
C THR A 3 -8.06 -38.32 -38.59
N SER A 4 -7.17 -37.56 -39.22
CA SER A 4 -5.78 -37.91 -39.51
C SER A 4 -4.78 -37.28 -38.53
N GLY A 5 -5.25 -36.51 -37.54
CA GLY A 5 -4.43 -35.84 -36.53
C GLY A 5 -3.84 -34.50 -36.99
N ASN A 6 -4.29 -33.94 -38.12
CA ASN A 6 -3.80 -32.64 -38.59
C ASN A 6 -4.55 -31.49 -37.88
N PRO A 7 -3.90 -30.33 -37.69
CA PRO A 7 -4.61 -29.12 -37.25
C PRO A 7 -5.66 -28.68 -38.29
N GLU A 8 -6.80 -28.20 -37.81
CA GLU A 8 -7.89 -27.70 -38.65
C GLU A 8 -8.00 -26.17 -38.55
N ALA A 9 -8.05 -25.49 -39.69
CA ALA A 9 -8.14 -24.03 -39.79
C ALA A 9 -9.58 -23.56 -40.02
N GLY A 10 -9.90 -22.36 -39.54
CA GLY A 10 -11.20 -21.73 -39.73
C GLY A 10 -12.30 -22.16 -38.76
N ILE A 11 -12.00 -23.03 -37.79
CA ILE A 11 -12.96 -23.53 -36.81
C ILE A 11 -13.27 -22.45 -35.78
N GLY A 12 -14.56 -22.17 -35.57
CA GLY A 12 -15.02 -21.16 -34.62
C GLY A 12 -14.87 -21.59 -33.16
N ILE A 13 -14.18 -20.77 -32.37
CA ILE A 13 -14.02 -20.93 -30.93
C ILE A 13 -14.69 -19.76 -30.20
N GLY A 14 -15.67 -20.07 -29.36
CA GLY A 14 -16.32 -19.12 -28.45
C GLY A 14 -15.59 -19.03 -27.12
N TRP A 15 -15.37 -17.81 -26.63
CA TRP A 15 -14.67 -17.51 -25.39
C TRP A 15 -15.62 -16.86 -24.39
N GLN A 16 -15.69 -17.41 -23.19
CA GLN A 16 -16.55 -16.88 -22.12
C GLN A 16 -15.86 -16.97 -20.77
N ILE A 17 -16.02 -15.93 -19.95
CA ILE A 17 -15.68 -15.99 -18.51
C ILE A 17 -16.57 -17.05 -17.86
N ALA A 18 -15.97 -18.11 -17.33
CA ALA A 18 -16.67 -19.20 -16.68
C ALA A 18 -16.82 -18.95 -15.17
N ALA A 19 -15.80 -18.37 -14.54
CA ALA A 19 -15.85 -17.93 -13.16
C ALA A 19 -14.92 -16.73 -12.95
N GLU A 20 -15.30 -15.88 -12.01
CA GLU A 20 -14.50 -14.78 -11.48
C GLU A 20 -14.93 -14.48 -10.04
N PRO A 21 -14.14 -13.76 -9.24
CA PRO A 21 -14.60 -13.21 -7.97
C PRO A 21 -15.84 -12.32 -8.20
N GLN A 22 -16.83 -12.43 -7.32
CA GLN A 22 -18.09 -11.72 -7.49
C GLN A 22 -17.90 -10.21 -7.59
N GLY A 23 -18.32 -9.61 -8.70
CA GLY A 23 -18.20 -8.17 -8.94
C GLY A 23 -16.82 -7.73 -9.43
N ALA A 24 -15.93 -8.65 -9.79
CA ALA A 24 -14.60 -8.32 -10.29
C ALA A 24 -14.61 -7.60 -11.65
N GLY A 25 -15.54 -7.97 -12.55
CA GLY A 25 -15.72 -7.29 -13.83
C GLY A 25 -14.64 -7.62 -14.86
N ALA A 26 -14.16 -8.86 -14.90
CA ALA A 26 -13.26 -9.35 -15.93
C ALA A 26 -13.92 -9.31 -17.31
N SER A 27 -13.08 -9.31 -18.34
CA SER A 27 -13.52 -9.35 -19.74
C SER A 27 -12.61 -10.22 -20.58
N VAL A 28 -13.18 -10.82 -21.62
CA VAL A 28 -12.44 -11.62 -22.60
C VAL A 28 -12.65 -11.03 -23.98
N THR A 29 -11.59 -10.82 -24.76
CA THR A 29 -11.67 -10.21 -26.09
C THR A 29 -10.60 -10.77 -27.03
N PRO A 30 -10.99 -11.21 -28.25
CA PRO A 30 -12.37 -11.30 -28.76
C PRO A 30 -13.17 -12.42 -28.07
N THR A 31 -14.50 -12.31 -28.02
CA THR A 31 -15.38 -13.39 -27.49
C THR A 31 -15.56 -14.53 -28.49
N ASN A 32 -15.12 -14.36 -29.74
CA ASN A 32 -15.08 -15.41 -30.76
C ASN A 32 -13.83 -15.24 -31.62
N SER A 33 -13.19 -16.34 -31.97
CA SER A 33 -12.05 -16.36 -32.90
C SER A 33 -12.07 -17.63 -33.74
N ALA A 34 -11.49 -17.61 -34.94
CA ALA A 34 -11.30 -18.81 -35.75
C ALA A 34 -9.90 -19.38 -35.55
N THR A 35 -9.74 -20.71 -35.71
CA THR A 35 -8.42 -21.34 -35.71
C THR A 35 -7.59 -20.91 -36.92
N SER A 36 -6.29 -20.67 -36.74
CA SER A 36 -5.33 -20.41 -37.82
C SER A 36 -4.91 -21.69 -38.55
N SER A 37 -4.02 -21.58 -39.55
CA SER A 37 -3.52 -22.70 -40.35
C SER A 37 -2.78 -23.78 -39.55
N ASP A 38 -2.31 -23.43 -38.35
CA ASP A 38 -1.69 -24.33 -37.37
C ASP A 38 -2.68 -24.86 -36.33
N GLY A 39 -3.98 -24.56 -36.48
CA GLY A 39 -5.05 -25.05 -35.61
C GLY A 39 -5.20 -24.27 -34.29
N LEU A 40 -4.56 -23.12 -34.16
CA LEU A 40 -4.59 -22.32 -32.92
C LEU A 40 -5.65 -21.21 -32.99
N ALA A 41 -6.33 -20.99 -31.88
CA ALA A 41 -7.23 -19.85 -31.68
C ALA A 41 -6.80 -19.13 -30.40
N SER A 42 -7.00 -17.82 -30.33
CA SER A 42 -6.57 -17.03 -29.18
C SER A 42 -7.59 -15.96 -28.79
N SER A 43 -7.59 -15.66 -27.49
CA SER A 43 -8.28 -14.53 -26.91
C SER A 43 -7.48 -13.98 -25.73
N THR A 44 -7.79 -12.76 -25.31
CA THR A 44 -7.14 -12.09 -24.19
C THR A 44 -8.12 -11.96 -23.03
N LEU A 45 -7.75 -12.50 -21.87
CA LEU A 45 -8.42 -12.23 -20.60
C LEU A 45 -7.83 -10.97 -19.97
N LYS A 46 -8.68 -9.97 -19.73
CA LYS A 46 -8.39 -8.87 -18.82
C LYS A 46 -9.02 -9.18 -17.46
N LEU A 47 -8.17 -9.31 -16.44
CA LEU A 47 -8.59 -9.56 -15.06
C LEU A 47 -9.40 -8.38 -14.50
N GLY A 48 -10.27 -8.69 -13.54
CA GLY A 48 -11.07 -7.70 -12.84
C GLY A 48 -10.35 -7.03 -11.68
N SER A 49 -11.09 -6.25 -10.88
CA SER A 49 -10.57 -5.43 -9.78
C SER A 49 -10.37 -6.18 -8.46
N LEU A 50 -10.53 -7.51 -8.43
CA LEU A 50 -10.46 -8.33 -7.21
C LEU A 50 -9.42 -9.44 -7.34
N PRO A 51 -8.78 -9.84 -6.22
CA PRO A 51 -7.88 -10.99 -6.22
C PRO A 51 -8.67 -12.30 -6.33
N GLY A 52 -8.02 -13.36 -6.79
CA GLY A 52 -8.60 -14.69 -6.88
C GLY A 52 -8.50 -15.29 -8.27
N ASP A 53 -9.13 -16.44 -8.45
CA ASP A 53 -9.08 -17.20 -9.68
C ASP A 53 -10.14 -16.72 -10.68
N TYR A 54 -9.72 -16.58 -11.92
CA TYR A 54 -10.53 -16.27 -13.08
C TYR A 54 -10.40 -17.43 -14.06
N THR A 55 -11.52 -17.92 -14.55
CA THR A 55 -11.52 -19.02 -15.52
C THR A 55 -12.23 -18.61 -16.80
N VAL A 56 -11.67 -19.05 -17.93
CA VAL A 56 -12.23 -18.81 -19.27
C VAL A 56 -12.45 -20.15 -19.93
N ASN A 57 -13.66 -20.38 -20.45
CA ASN A 57 -13.97 -21.52 -21.28
C ASN A 57 -13.78 -21.15 -22.75
N ALA A 58 -13.03 -21.97 -23.47
CA ALA A 58 -12.96 -22.01 -24.92
C ALA A 58 -13.84 -23.16 -25.42
N THR A 59 -14.92 -22.81 -26.12
CA THR A 59 -15.93 -23.74 -26.61
C THR A 59 -15.85 -23.83 -28.12
N CYS A 60 -15.57 -25.03 -28.62
CA CYS A 60 -15.73 -25.39 -30.01
C CYS A 60 -17.03 -26.18 -30.16
N SER A 61 -18.01 -25.63 -30.89
CA SER A 61 -19.31 -26.30 -31.13
C SER A 61 -19.22 -27.44 -32.14
N GLU A 62 -18.21 -27.40 -33.01
CA GLU A 62 -18.00 -28.38 -34.09
C GLU A 62 -17.10 -29.54 -33.66
N CYS A 63 -16.44 -29.42 -32.50
CA CYS A 63 -15.51 -30.42 -31.98
C CYS A 63 -16.26 -31.52 -31.21
N THR A 64 -15.92 -32.78 -31.49
CA THR A 64 -16.54 -33.95 -30.85
C THR A 64 -15.91 -34.32 -29.51
N GLU A 65 -14.69 -33.87 -29.23
CA GLU A 65 -13.93 -34.17 -28.02
C GLU A 65 -13.12 -32.95 -27.55
N GLY A 66 -12.76 -32.91 -26.26
CA GLY A 66 -11.89 -31.88 -25.72
C GLY A 66 -12.50 -30.47 -25.69
N SER A 67 -13.83 -30.33 -25.79
CA SER A 67 -14.53 -29.04 -25.66
C SER A 67 -15.53 -29.13 -24.50
N PRO A 68 -15.63 -28.14 -23.60
CA PRO A 68 -14.80 -26.92 -23.56
C PRO A 68 -13.39 -27.19 -22.98
N GLN A 69 -12.43 -26.33 -23.34
CA GLN A 69 -11.17 -26.20 -22.63
C GLN A 69 -11.27 -25.05 -21.62
N THR A 70 -10.76 -25.24 -20.40
CA THR A 70 -10.78 -24.22 -19.35
C THR A 70 -9.38 -23.72 -19.07
N PHE A 71 -9.19 -22.41 -19.15
CA PHE A 71 -7.97 -21.72 -18.77
C PHE A 71 -8.17 -21.00 -17.44
N THR A 72 -7.18 -21.03 -16.56
CA THR A 72 -7.21 -20.36 -15.26
C THR A 72 -6.10 -19.32 -15.16
N ALA A 73 -6.44 -18.13 -14.66
CA ALA A 73 -5.50 -17.10 -14.27
C ALA A 73 -5.83 -16.62 -12.84
N THR A 74 -4.82 -16.41 -12.02
CA THR A 74 -5.00 -15.95 -10.63
C THR A 74 -4.54 -14.51 -10.49
N ALA A 75 -5.45 -13.59 -10.14
CA ALA A 75 -5.10 -12.23 -9.73
C ALA A 75 -4.61 -12.23 -8.29
N LYS A 76 -3.51 -11.53 -8.02
CA LYS A 76 -2.98 -11.32 -6.66
C LYS A 76 -3.09 -9.85 -6.29
N CYS A 77 -3.14 -9.56 -4.99
CA CYS A 77 -2.95 -8.19 -4.53
C CYS A 77 -1.54 -7.72 -4.89
N PRO A 78 -1.38 -6.54 -5.51
CA PRO A 78 -0.06 -5.94 -5.63
C PRO A 78 0.56 -5.69 -4.25
N ASP A 79 1.89 -5.80 -4.18
CA ASP A 79 2.63 -5.64 -2.94
C ASP A 79 2.58 -4.18 -2.46
N VAL A 80 2.41 -4.00 -1.16
CA VAL A 80 2.60 -2.70 -0.51
C VAL A 80 4.09 -2.51 -0.26
N PRO A 81 4.73 -1.44 -0.79
CA PRO A 81 6.14 -1.21 -0.53
C PRO A 81 6.36 -1.02 0.97
N GLN A 82 7.52 -1.48 1.45
CA GLN A 82 7.95 -1.27 2.83
C GLN A 82 8.93 -0.11 2.88
N TYR A 83 8.60 0.91 3.65
CA TYR A 83 9.49 2.03 3.97
C TYR A 83 9.76 2.05 5.47
N TYR A 84 11.01 2.32 5.86
CA TYR A 84 11.38 2.48 7.26
C TYR A 84 11.67 3.95 7.55
N GLN A 85 11.12 4.49 8.63
CA GLN A 85 11.29 5.89 9.00
C GLN A 85 12.76 6.27 9.25
N ASP A 86 13.56 5.31 9.76
CA ASP A 86 14.99 5.50 10.04
C ASP A 86 15.85 5.52 8.77
N ASP A 87 15.36 4.96 7.66
CA ASP A 87 16.08 5.03 6.37
C ASP A 87 15.98 6.45 5.76
N TYR A 88 15.13 7.31 6.34
CA TYR A 88 14.97 8.73 6.00
C TYR A 88 15.42 9.65 7.14
N SER A 89 16.00 9.11 8.22
CA SER A 89 16.90 9.92 9.05
C SER A 89 18.21 10.10 8.29
N ASP A 90 18.67 11.34 8.19
CA ASP A 90 20.10 11.61 7.99
C ASP A 90 20.90 10.77 9.00
N PRO A 91 22.05 10.16 8.67
CA PRO A 91 22.94 9.43 9.61
C PRO A 91 23.42 10.18 10.88
N TYR A 92 22.79 11.27 11.30
CA TYR A 92 23.23 12.11 12.40
C TYR A 92 22.39 11.96 13.66
N ASP A 93 22.82 11.00 14.49
CA ASP A 93 22.69 11.08 15.94
C ASP A 93 23.65 12.21 16.41
N ASP A 94 23.08 13.28 16.98
CA ASP A 94 23.70 14.45 17.62
C ASP A 94 24.52 15.46 16.78
N TRP A 95 23.92 16.66 16.62
CA TRP A 95 24.49 17.92 16.12
C TRP A 95 25.18 17.90 14.75
N CYS A 96 24.54 18.52 13.76
CA CYS A 96 25.18 18.88 12.50
C CYS A 96 26.36 19.86 12.74
N LYS A 97 27.57 19.42 12.42
CA LYS A 97 28.79 20.25 12.42
C LYS A 97 28.95 20.92 11.07
N TYR A 98 28.58 22.19 10.97
CA TYR A 98 28.91 22.97 9.77
C TYR A 98 30.25 23.68 9.96
N THR A 99 31.12 23.53 8.97
CA THR A 99 32.45 24.14 8.96
C THR A 99 32.51 25.17 7.83
N TYR A 100 32.77 26.43 8.16
CA TYR A 100 32.95 27.49 7.18
C TYR A 100 34.23 28.27 7.43
N TYR A 101 34.73 28.90 6.36
CA TYR A 101 35.86 29.81 6.45
C TYR A 101 35.36 31.21 6.80
N ASP A 102 35.67 31.68 8.00
CA ASP A 102 35.38 33.04 8.42
C ASP A 102 36.44 33.98 7.84
N ALA A 103 36.05 34.77 6.85
CA ALA A 103 36.95 35.69 6.16
C ALA A 103 37.44 36.85 7.06
N VAL A 104 36.73 37.16 8.15
CA VAL A 104 37.10 38.22 9.10
C VAL A 104 38.17 37.71 10.06
N THR A 105 37.99 36.51 10.60
CA THR A 105 38.96 35.91 11.54
C THR A 105 40.04 35.07 10.86
N LYS A 106 39.93 34.86 9.53
CA LYS A 106 40.79 34.02 8.68
C LYS A 106 40.96 32.60 9.21
N LYS A 107 39.94 32.09 9.91
CA LYS A 107 39.95 30.76 10.52
C LYS A 107 38.80 29.94 9.98
N THR A 108 39.07 28.65 9.88
CA THR A 108 38.03 27.65 9.71
C THR A 108 37.32 27.50 11.06
N VAL A 109 36.04 27.85 11.11
CA VAL A 109 35.20 27.76 12.30
C VAL A 109 34.26 26.57 12.14
N THR A 110 34.27 25.67 13.14
CA THR A 110 33.29 24.59 13.24
C THR A 110 32.26 24.99 14.29
N GLN A 111 31.00 25.16 13.88
CA GLN A 111 29.89 25.39 14.79
C GLN A 111 29.02 24.14 14.90
N ASN A 112 28.60 23.81 16.12
CA ASN A 112 27.50 22.89 16.34
C ASN A 112 26.20 23.71 16.21
N THR A 113 25.40 23.45 15.18
CA THR A 113 24.10 24.10 15.00
C THR A 113 23.00 23.05 15.04
N THR A 114 21.80 23.42 15.52
CA THR A 114 20.57 22.70 15.17
C THR A 114 20.49 22.68 13.66
N CYS A 115 20.30 21.51 13.04
CA CYS A 115 20.35 21.34 11.59
C CYS A 115 19.37 22.31 10.89
N GLN A 116 19.86 23.51 10.58
CA GLN A 116 19.21 24.43 9.67
C GLN A 116 19.51 23.88 8.29
N TYR A 117 18.44 23.60 7.55
CA TYR A 117 18.38 22.91 6.26
C TYR A 117 18.35 21.38 6.35
N ASP A 118 17.37 20.88 7.10
CA ASP A 118 16.81 19.56 6.85
C ASP A 118 15.96 19.63 5.57
N ASN A 119 16.57 19.25 4.43
CA ASN A 119 15.99 19.19 3.08
C ASN A 119 14.89 18.11 2.98
N GLY A 120 13.90 18.20 3.86
CA GLY A 120 12.65 17.48 3.73
C GLY A 120 12.34 16.42 4.76
N ASN A 121 13.15 16.25 5.81
CA ASN A 121 12.84 15.30 6.89
C ASN A 121 12.11 15.92 8.10
N LEU A 122 12.02 17.26 8.22
CA LEU A 122 11.14 17.87 9.22
C LEU A 122 9.67 17.67 8.86
N LEU A 123 8.87 17.16 9.80
CA LEU A 123 7.44 16.92 9.59
C LEU A 123 6.65 18.22 9.39
N SER A 124 7.03 19.33 10.04
CA SER A 124 6.31 20.60 9.87
C SER A 124 7.22 21.82 10.06
N GLY A 125 6.78 22.99 9.57
CA GLY A 125 7.44 24.27 9.86
C GLY A 125 7.25 24.77 11.31
N TYR A 126 6.47 24.07 12.13
CA TYR A 126 6.12 24.47 13.50
C TYR A 126 6.81 23.66 14.59
N THR A 127 7.27 22.44 14.30
CA THR A 127 7.95 21.55 15.25
C THR A 127 9.22 20.96 14.65
N GLN A 128 10.26 20.80 15.48
CA GLN A 128 11.57 20.26 15.08
C GLN A 128 11.60 18.72 15.07
N TYR A 129 10.46 18.05 14.80
CA TYR A 129 10.43 16.58 14.72
C TYR A 129 10.75 16.11 13.30
N THR A 130 11.65 15.14 13.20
CA THR A 130 11.99 14.48 11.94
C THR A 130 11.01 13.35 11.61
N ILE A 131 11.10 12.82 10.38
CA ILE A 131 10.42 11.57 9.98
C ILE A 131 10.83 10.41 10.92
N ALA A 132 12.09 10.31 11.33
CA ALA A 132 12.52 9.26 12.25
C ALA A 132 11.90 9.42 13.65
N ASP A 133 11.71 10.65 14.13
CA ASP A 133 11.16 10.92 15.46
C ASP A 133 9.66 10.57 15.57
N LYS A 134 8.87 10.95 14.56
CA LYS A 134 7.39 10.91 14.62
C LYS A 134 6.69 10.54 13.31
N GLY A 135 7.44 10.08 12.30
CA GLY A 135 6.94 9.87 10.94
C GLY A 135 6.13 8.60 10.71
N CYS A 136 5.84 7.77 11.72
CA CYS A 136 5.10 6.51 11.52
C CYS A 136 3.79 6.66 10.73
N ALA A 137 2.99 7.71 10.97
CA ALA A 137 1.77 7.98 10.23
C ALA A 137 2.06 8.41 8.77
N LEU A 138 3.00 9.33 8.59
CA LEU A 138 3.46 9.82 7.29
C LEU A 138 3.99 8.65 6.43
N SER A 139 4.90 7.86 6.97
CA SER A 139 5.50 6.70 6.28
C SER A 139 4.45 5.65 5.94
N SER A 140 3.45 5.46 6.80
CA SER A 140 2.32 4.58 6.50
C SER A 140 1.48 5.10 5.34
N MET A 141 1.22 6.41 5.28
CA MET A 141 0.54 7.02 4.13
C MET A 141 1.36 6.90 2.86
N ALA A 142 2.66 7.17 2.91
CA ALA A 142 3.60 7.02 1.80
C ALA A 142 3.55 5.60 1.21
N MET A 143 3.59 4.55 2.05
CA MET A 143 3.46 3.16 1.61
C MET A 143 2.14 2.89 0.87
N VAL A 144 1.02 3.39 1.40
CA VAL A 144 -0.30 3.23 0.77
C VAL A 144 -0.41 4.02 -0.55
N MET A 145 0.15 5.23 -0.62
CA MET A 145 0.11 6.05 -1.84
C MET A 145 1.00 5.48 -2.94
N ALA A 146 2.19 5.01 -2.57
CA ALA A 146 3.10 4.32 -3.49
C ALA A 146 2.46 3.05 -4.05
N ARG A 147 1.73 2.32 -3.21
CA ARG A 147 0.95 1.14 -3.62
C ARG A 147 -0.10 1.45 -4.70
N TYR A 148 -0.66 2.65 -4.71
CA TYR A 148 -1.60 3.10 -5.74
C TYR A 148 -0.93 3.80 -6.92
N GLY A 149 0.40 3.83 -6.97
CA GLY A 149 1.16 4.50 -8.03
C GLY A 149 1.01 6.03 -8.01
N TYR A 150 0.53 6.62 -6.92
CA TYR A 150 0.38 8.06 -6.81
C TYR A 150 1.76 8.72 -6.68
N GLY A 151 2.14 9.53 -7.69
CA GLY A 151 3.33 10.38 -7.64
C GLY A 151 4.65 9.78 -8.12
N ASN A 152 4.66 8.69 -8.91
CA ASN A 152 5.85 7.98 -9.46
C ASN A 152 6.87 7.43 -8.43
N SER A 153 6.87 7.94 -7.21
CA SER A 153 7.48 7.43 -5.98
C SER A 153 6.86 8.23 -4.83
N ALA A 154 6.10 7.59 -3.95
CA ALA A 154 5.65 8.22 -2.71
C ALA A 154 6.55 7.74 -1.58
N SER A 155 7.85 8.03 -1.65
CA SER A 155 8.71 7.82 -0.48
C SER A 155 8.24 8.71 0.68
N PRO A 156 8.52 8.35 1.95
CA PRO A 156 8.22 9.20 3.09
C PRO A 156 8.72 10.64 2.94
N ALA A 157 9.90 10.86 2.36
CA ALA A 157 10.46 12.20 2.12
C ALA A 157 9.64 12.99 1.09
N GLU A 158 9.35 12.41 -0.08
CA GLU A 158 8.54 13.06 -1.12
C GLU A 158 7.12 13.34 -0.60
N TRP A 159 6.55 12.39 0.14
CA TRP A 159 5.23 12.53 0.74
C TRP A 159 5.20 13.61 1.82
N ASN A 160 6.30 13.78 2.57
CA ASN A 160 6.42 14.84 3.56
C ASN A 160 6.43 16.24 2.92
N GLU A 161 7.18 16.42 1.84
CA GLU A 161 7.16 17.67 1.06
C GLU A 161 5.76 18.01 0.57
N PHE A 162 5.06 17.01 0.01
CA PHE A 162 3.68 17.17 -0.42
C PHE A 162 2.76 17.60 0.73
N LEU A 163 2.80 16.89 1.88
CA LEU A 163 1.95 17.23 3.02
C LEU A 163 2.26 18.61 3.59
N LYS A 164 3.53 19.03 3.63
CA LYS A 164 3.91 20.39 4.06
C LYS A 164 3.32 21.45 3.14
N ALA A 165 3.39 21.25 1.82
CA ALA A 165 2.88 22.19 0.83
C ALA A 165 1.36 22.42 0.96
N ILE A 166 0.61 21.40 1.38
CA ILE A 166 -0.86 21.49 1.55
C ILE A 166 -1.29 21.77 3.00
N GLY A 167 -0.36 22.05 3.91
CA GLY A 167 -0.68 22.29 5.33
C GLY A 167 -1.21 21.04 6.05
N GLY A 168 -0.78 19.86 5.63
CA GLY A 168 -1.24 18.54 6.07
C GLY A 168 -0.77 18.09 7.46
N TYR A 169 -0.27 19.01 8.27
CA TYR A 169 0.17 18.74 9.64
C TYR A 169 -0.55 19.65 10.64
N PHE A 170 -0.82 19.11 11.82
CA PHE A 170 -1.11 19.92 13.00
C PHE A 170 0.18 20.55 13.53
N PRO A 171 0.10 21.65 14.32
CA PRO A 171 1.27 22.21 14.97
C PRO A 171 2.05 21.22 15.84
N SER A 172 1.40 20.16 16.35
CA SER A 172 2.04 19.07 17.11
C SER A 172 2.94 18.14 16.27
N GLY A 173 2.91 18.27 14.94
CA GLY A 173 3.59 17.38 13.98
C GLY A 173 2.76 16.16 13.57
N ASP A 174 1.55 15.99 14.12
CA ASP A 174 0.65 14.91 13.71
C ASP A 174 0.11 15.17 12.29
N VAL A 175 0.03 14.11 11.48
CA VAL A 175 -0.58 14.19 10.16
C VAL A 175 -2.08 14.44 10.29
N LYS A 176 -2.60 15.35 9.45
CA LYS A 176 -4.03 15.57 9.25
C LYS A 176 -4.58 14.51 8.31
N TRP A 177 -5.46 13.66 8.82
CA TRP A 177 -6.08 12.58 8.06
C TRP A 177 -7.16 13.06 7.07
N ASP A 178 -7.68 14.28 7.25
CA ASP A 178 -8.69 14.93 6.42
C ASP A 178 -8.11 15.67 5.20
N VAL A 179 -6.82 15.50 4.90
CA VAL A 179 -6.17 16.08 3.70
C VAL A 179 -6.57 15.39 2.40
N THR A 180 -7.37 14.33 2.46
CA THR A 180 -7.70 13.48 1.31
C THR A 180 -8.46 14.16 0.17
N PRO A 181 -9.42 15.09 0.42
CA PRO A 181 -10.04 15.87 -0.65
C PRO A 181 -9.02 16.66 -1.48
N ILE A 182 -7.82 16.90 -0.93
CA ILE A 182 -6.72 17.64 -1.56
C ILE A 182 -5.76 16.68 -2.30
N ILE A 183 -5.68 15.41 -1.88
CA ILE A 183 -4.78 14.41 -2.50
C ILE A 183 -5.23 14.09 -3.93
N ASN A 184 -6.49 13.71 -4.16
CA ASN A 184 -7.10 13.58 -5.49
C ASN A 184 -8.58 13.16 -5.33
N SER A 185 -9.44 13.51 -6.28
CA SER A 185 -10.78 12.94 -6.47
C SER A 185 -10.84 11.41 -6.65
N GLN A 186 -9.69 10.75 -6.83
CA GLN A 186 -9.58 9.30 -7.02
C GLN A 186 -9.71 8.48 -5.73
N PHE A 187 -9.65 9.14 -4.57
CA PHE A 187 -9.76 8.48 -3.27
C PHE A 187 -10.98 8.96 -2.49
N THR A 188 -11.64 8.02 -1.83
CA THR A 188 -12.47 8.30 -0.66
C THR A 188 -11.77 7.79 0.59
N THR A 189 -12.19 8.30 1.75
CA THR A 189 -11.61 7.86 3.02
C THR A 189 -12.65 7.43 4.02
N ASP A 190 -12.36 6.32 4.67
CA ASP A 190 -13.04 5.92 5.88
C ASP A 190 -12.07 6.04 7.06
N LEU A 191 -12.58 6.68 8.12
CA LEU A 191 -11.87 6.83 9.38
C LEU A 191 -12.72 6.22 10.49
N TYR A 192 -12.26 5.09 11.01
CA TYR A 192 -12.83 4.50 12.21
C TYR A 192 -11.98 4.92 13.40
N LYS A 193 -12.56 5.66 14.33
CA LYS A 193 -11.91 6.01 15.59
C LYS A 193 -12.95 6.07 16.69
N LYS A 194 -12.54 5.72 17.90
CA LYS A 194 -13.33 5.97 19.10
C LYS A 194 -13.17 7.42 19.58
N SER A 195 -14.00 7.82 20.53
CA SER A 195 -13.87 9.09 21.23
C SER A 195 -12.48 9.20 21.88
N ALA A 196 -11.94 10.41 22.02
CA ALA A 196 -10.56 10.64 22.47
C ALA A 196 -10.19 9.99 23.82
N ASN A 197 -11.19 9.70 24.67
CA ASN A 197 -11.01 9.09 25.99
C ASN A 197 -11.36 7.59 26.05
N ASP A 198 -11.81 7.02 24.93
CA ASP A 198 -12.14 5.60 24.84
C ASP A 198 -10.91 4.83 24.36
N ASP A 199 -10.33 4.08 25.30
CA ASP A 199 -9.12 3.29 25.13
C ASP A 199 -9.42 1.80 24.83
N THR A 200 -10.61 1.52 24.29
CA THR A 200 -10.99 0.18 23.85
C THR A 200 -10.54 -0.08 22.41
N SER A 201 -10.09 -1.31 22.15
CA SER A 201 -9.73 -1.74 20.79
C SER A 201 -10.97 -1.78 19.90
N LEU A 202 -10.82 -1.33 18.65
CA LEU A 202 -11.76 -1.61 17.57
C LEU A 202 -11.70 -3.09 17.18
N SER A 203 -12.76 -3.58 16.53
CA SER A 203 -12.77 -4.92 15.95
C SER A 203 -11.88 -4.96 14.71
N ASN A 204 -10.98 -5.93 14.64
CA ASN A 204 -10.13 -6.12 13.46
C ASN A 204 -10.94 -6.44 12.20
N SER A 205 -12.13 -7.04 12.35
CA SER A 205 -13.01 -7.39 11.25
C SER A 205 -13.50 -6.18 10.44
N LEU A 206 -13.35 -4.96 10.97
CA LEU A 206 -13.63 -3.73 10.22
C LEU A 206 -12.69 -3.55 9.02
N MET A 207 -11.55 -4.25 8.99
CA MET A 207 -10.58 -4.17 7.91
C MET A 207 -10.84 -5.19 6.80
N ASP A 208 -11.57 -6.27 7.09
CA ASP A 208 -11.60 -7.47 6.24
C ASP A 208 -12.18 -7.19 4.85
N ASP A 209 -13.22 -6.36 4.75
CA ASP A 209 -13.80 -5.99 3.46
C ASP A 209 -12.79 -5.23 2.58
N TYR A 210 -12.02 -4.31 3.15
CA TYR A 210 -10.96 -3.59 2.42
C TYR A 210 -9.82 -4.52 2.00
N LEU A 211 -9.35 -5.36 2.92
CA LEU A 211 -8.25 -6.29 2.66
C LEU A 211 -8.64 -7.33 1.60
N SER A 212 -9.91 -7.77 1.58
CA SER A 212 -10.45 -8.67 0.53
C SER A 212 -10.44 -8.04 -0.87
N LYS A 213 -10.44 -6.71 -0.94
CA LYS A 213 -10.38 -5.90 -2.17
C LYS A 213 -8.96 -5.39 -2.47
N CYS A 214 -7.96 -5.96 -1.80
CA CYS A 214 -6.55 -5.55 -1.90
C CYS A 214 -6.28 -4.08 -1.54
N MET A 215 -7.11 -3.50 -0.67
CA MET A 215 -6.91 -2.15 -0.15
C MET A 215 -6.16 -2.23 1.18
N PRO A 216 -4.90 -1.80 1.26
CA PRO A 216 -4.18 -1.77 2.51
C PRO A 216 -4.79 -0.75 3.48
N VAL A 217 -4.67 -1.04 4.76
CA VAL A 217 -5.33 -0.28 5.82
C VAL A 217 -4.30 0.25 6.80
N ILE A 218 -4.34 1.55 7.11
CA ILE A 218 -3.44 2.15 8.10
C ILE A 218 -4.12 2.05 9.47
N VAL A 219 -3.43 1.48 10.46
CA VAL A 219 -3.98 1.32 11.81
C VAL A 219 -3.11 1.96 12.87
N LYS A 220 -3.77 2.49 13.89
CA LYS A 220 -3.12 3.02 15.10
C LYS A 220 -3.06 1.94 16.17
N VAL A 221 -1.87 1.70 16.70
CA VAL A 221 -1.59 0.66 17.70
C VAL A 221 -0.86 1.22 18.91
N LYS A 222 -0.88 0.48 20.02
CA LYS A 222 -0.02 0.75 21.18
C LYS A 222 1.30 0.02 21.04
N ASN A 223 2.37 0.78 20.89
CA ASN A 223 3.72 0.24 20.93
C ASN A 223 4.22 0.21 22.37
N TRP A 224 4.13 -0.96 22.99
CA TRP A 224 4.58 -1.20 24.36
C TRP A 224 6.11 -1.29 24.44
N TYR A 225 6.70 -0.65 25.44
CA TYR A 225 8.13 -0.69 25.72
C TYR A 225 8.38 -0.71 27.24
N LYS A 226 9.53 -1.27 27.63
CA LYS A 226 10.01 -1.22 29.02
C LYS A 226 10.83 0.05 29.22
N LYS A 227 10.52 0.82 30.25
CA LYS A 227 11.34 1.93 30.72
C LYS A 227 12.58 1.40 31.44
N LYS A 228 13.56 2.29 31.68
CA LYS A 228 14.80 1.97 32.42
C LYS A 228 14.54 1.45 33.83
N ASP A 229 13.44 1.87 34.46
CA ASP A 229 13.00 1.42 35.79
C ASP A 229 12.26 0.07 35.78
N GLY A 230 12.18 -0.59 34.61
CA GLY A 230 11.48 -1.86 34.43
C GLY A 230 9.97 -1.75 34.26
N THR A 231 9.38 -0.56 34.43
CA THR A 231 7.94 -0.35 34.23
C THR A 231 7.57 -0.41 32.75
N LEU A 232 6.37 -0.92 32.46
CA LEU A 232 5.83 -0.90 31.11
C LEU A 232 5.18 0.46 30.82
N ALA A 233 5.50 1.01 29.66
CA ALA A 233 4.78 2.13 29.07
C ALA A 233 4.46 1.81 27.62
N TRP A 234 3.70 2.70 27.00
CA TRP A 234 3.38 2.60 25.59
C TRP A 234 3.42 3.98 24.95
N ARG A 235 3.62 4.00 23.63
CA ARG A 235 3.45 5.16 22.78
C ARG A 235 2.54 4.80 21.61
N TRP A 236 1.84 5.79 21.07
CA TRP A 236 1.09 5.60 19.83
C TRP A 236 2.05 5.29 18.68
N HIS A 237 1.63 4.37 17.81
CA HIS A 237 2.36 4.01 16.60
C HIS A 237 1.36 3.74 15.48
N TRP A 238 1.80 3.89 14.24
CA TRP A 238 0.99 3.64 13.05
C TRP A 238 1.70 2.63 12.16
N VAL A 239 0.94 1.66 11.65
CA VAL A 239 1.42 0.60 10.76
C VAL A 239 0.42 0.39 9.63
N VAL A 240 0.86 -0.25 8.54
CA VAL A 240 -0.02 -0.60 7.41
C VAL A 240 -0.33 -2.09 7.47
N VAL A 241 -1.59 -2.45 7.60
CA VAL A 241 -2.08 -3.82 7.42
C VAL A 241 -2.19 -4.10 5.93
N THR A 242 -1.50 -5.14 5.46
CA THR A 242 -1.33 -5.44 4.04
C THR A 242 -2.12 -6.67 3.57
N GLY A 243 -2.62 -7.48 4.51
CA GLY A 243 -3.46 -8.64 4.20
C GLY A 243 -3.90 -9.41 5.44
N SER A 244 -4.81 -10.36 5.24
CA SER A 244 -5.44 -11.18 6.28
C SER A 244 -5.44 -12.67 5.90
N SER A 245 -4.27 -13.31 5.91
CA SER A 245 -4.16 -14.76 5.64
C SER A 245 -3.84 -15.52 6.93
N GLY A 246 -4.86 -15.71 7.78
CA GLY A 246 -4.74 -16.36 9.09
C GLY A 246 -4.23 -15.45 10.22
N SER A 247 -3.38 -14.47 9.88
CA SER A 247 -3.03 -13.31 10.72
C SER A 247 -3.05 -12.04 9.86
N TYR A 248 -3.17 -10.89 10.52
CA TYR A 248 -3.05 -9.60 9.86
C TYR A 248 -1.58 -9.26 9.66
N ALA A 249 -1.09 -9.40 8.43
CA ALA A 249 0.27 -9.02 8.06
C ALA A 249 0.40 -7.49 8.05
N ILE A 250 1.56 -6.98 8.49
CA ILE A 250 1.83 -5.55 8.53
C ILE A 250 3.16 -5.17 7.88
N ASN A 251 3.16 -3.98 7.29
CA ASN A 251 4.37 -3.19 7.05
C ASN A 251 4.49 -2.17 8.19
N ASP A 252 5.56 -2.30 8.98
CA ASP A 252 5.83 -1.44 10.12
C ASP A 252 6.94 -0.45 9.78
N PRO A 253 6.69 0.87 9.81
CA PRO A 253 7.72 1.85 9.46
C PRO A 253 8.80 2.03 10.53
N GLY A 254 8.56 1.64 11.79
CA GLY A 254 9.51 1.84 12.89
C GLY A 254 10.24 0.58 13.34
N TYR A 255 9.81 -0.61 12.90
CA TYR A 255 10.33 -1.88 13.42
C TYR A 255 10.48 -2.93 12.31
N LYS A 256 11.72 -3.21 11.91
CA LYS A 256 12.03 -4.18 10.83
C LYS A 256 11.58 -5.62 11.16
N ASP A 257 11.56 -5.98 12.44
CA ASP A 257 11.26 -7.35 12.89
C ASP A 257 9.77 -7.59 13.19
N ARG A 258 8.93 -6.55 13.17
CA ARG A 258 7.48 -6.68 13.38
C ARG A 258 6.78 -6.87 12.05
N LYS A 259 6.04 -7.97 11.92
CA LYS A 259 5.44 -8.42 10.65
C LYS A 259 3.96 -8.76 10.77
N ASN A 260 3.43 -8.84 12.00
CA ASN A 260 2.03 -9.13 12.22
C ASN A 260 1.41 -8.16 13.24
N LEU A 261 0.11 -7.91 13.11
CA LEU A 261 -0.63 -7.11 14.09
C LEU A 261 -0.63 -7.75 15.49
N SER A 262 -0.36 -9.06 15.58
CA SER A 262 -0.15 -9.77 16.84
C SER A 262 1.06 -9.26 17.63
N ASP A 263 2.06 -8.67 16.96
CA ASP A 263 3.19 -7.98 17.62
C ASP A 263 2.71 -6.77 18.46
N TYR A 264 1.48 -6.30 18.16
CA TYR A 264 0.73 -5.28 18.86
C TYR A 264 -0.50 -5.84 19.58
N LYS A 265 -0.47 -7.12 19.96
CA LYS A 265 -1.55 -7.83 20.67
C LYS A 265 -2.88 -7.88 19.91
N ASN A 266 -2.87 -7.63 18.60
CA ASN A 266 -4.08 -7.49 17.78
C ASN A 266 -5.01 -6.35 18.24
N GLU A 267 -4.48 -5.34 18.94
CA GLU A 267 -5.24 -4.18 19.42
C GLU A 267 -5.07 -2.97 18.49
N ILE A 268 -6.18 -2.44 17.99
CA ILE A 268 -6.23 -1.29 17.09
C ILE A 268 -7.13 -0.19 17.66
N TYR A 269 -6.71 1.06 17.54
CA TYR A 269 -7.35 2.20 18.20
C TYR A 269 -7.85 3.26 17.21
N ALA A 270 -7.40 3.17 15.97
CA ALA A 270 -7.96 3.87 14.83
C ALA A 270 -7.64 3.10 13.56
N ILE A 271 -8.49 3.25 12.55
CA ILE A 271 -8.34 2.69 11.22
C ILE A 271 -8.52 3.84 10.24
N GLN A 272 -7.55 4.03 9.36
CA GLN A 272 -7.62 4.94 8.22
C GLN A 272 -7.50 4.13 6.94
N VAL A 273 -8.48 4.30 6.06
CA VAL A 273 -8.50 3.66 4.74
C VAL A 273 -8.48 4.72 3.66
N TYR A 274 -7.65 4.51 2.64
CA TYR A 274 -7.72 5.23 1.37
C TYR A 274 -8.32 4.29 0.33
N GLN A 275 -9.61 4.45 0.09
CA GLN A 275 -10.33 3.65 -0.88
C GLN A 275 -10.09 4.22 -2.26
N TYR A 276 -9.46 3.42 -3.12
CA TYR A 276 -9.27 3.79 -4.51
C TYR A 276 -10.51 3.41 -5.32
N ASN A 277 -11.03 4.36 -6.10
CA ASN A 277 -12.29 4.19 -6.82
C ASN A 277 -12.31 2.99 -7.78
N ASN A 278 -11.15 2.52 -8.24
CA ASN A 278 -11.02 1.40 -9.18
C ASN A 278 -10.67 0.05 -8.50
N GLY A 279 -10.71 -0.04 -7.17
CA GLY A 279 -10.32 -1.25 -6.44
C GLY A 279 -8.82 -1.36 -6.19
N GLY A 280 -8.39 -2.29 -5.33
CA GLY A 280 -7.00 -2.45 -4.93
C GLY A 280 -6.15 -3.29 -5.87
N CYS A 281 -6.73 -4.16 -6.71
CA CYS A 281 -6.00 -4.89 -7.75
C CYS A 281 -5.85 -4.00 -8.99
N GLN A 282 -4.68 -3.38 -9.14
CA GLN A 282 -4.26 -2.69 -10.37
C GLN A 282 -2.92 -3.24 -10.82
#